data_AF-A0A2E4UU15-F1
#
_entry.id   AF-A0A2E4UU15-F1
#
_cell.length_a   1.000
_cell.length_b   1.000
_cell.length_c   1.000
_cell.angle_alpha   90.00
_cell.angle_beta   90.00
_cell.angle_gamma   90.00
#
_symmetry.space_group_name_H-M   'P 1'
#
loop_
_entity.id
_entity.type
_entity.pdbx_description
1 polymer ?
#
loop_
_entity_poly.entity_id
_entity_poly.type
_entity_poly.pdbx_seq_one_letter_code
_entity_poly.pdbx_strand_id
1 'polypeptide(L)' 'MGAPSIRMPLYCRMPRDFDVPALVTGSALDPVTWIFAIREMAGCKRDCRFEACADAGHGVHRDTEDVFTGLAAFITV' A
#
# COMPACT_ATOMS: atom_id res chain seq x y z
N MET A 1 -9.90 21.41 20.49
CA MET A 1 -8.66 20.83 21.04
C MET A 1 -8.36 19.58 20.24
N GLY A 2 -7.31 19.61 19.41
CA GLY A 2 -6.95 18.47 18.54
C GLY A 2 -6.19 17.41 19.32
N ALA A 3 -6.60 16.15 19.18
CA ALA A 3 -5.88 15.03 19.81
C ALA A 3 -4.44 14.95 19.29
N PRO A 4 -3.45 14.65 20.14
CA PRO A 4 -2.06 14.50 19.72
C PRO A 4 -1.96 13.31 18.75
N SER A 5 -1.59 13.58 17.49
CA SER A 5 -1.34 12.53 16.50
C SER A 5 -0.03 11.84 16.83
N ILE A 6 -0.11 10.60 17.35
CA ILE A 6 1.06 9.73 17.48
C ILE A 6 1.43 9.26 16.08
N ARG A 7 2.59 9.69 15.58
CA ARG A 7 3.18 9.16 14.34
C ARG A 7 3.99 7.93 14.70
N MET A 8 3.34 6.76 14.69
CA MET A 8 4.07 5.49 14.77
C MET A 8 4.61 5.14 13.37
N PRO A 9 5.92 5.00 13.18
CA PRO A 9 6.44 4.35 11.99
C PRO A 9 5.90 2.92 11.95
N LEU A 10 5.06 2.62 10.95
CA LEU A 10 4.61 1.27 10.67
C LEU A 10 5.81 0.48 10.15
N TYR A 11 6.53 -0.18 11.04
CA TYR A 11 7.56 -1.14 10.66
C TYR A 11 6.89 -2.44 10.19
N CYS A 12 6.40 -2.48 8.96
CA CYS A 12 6.30 -3.76 8.28
C CYS A 12 7.72 -4.28 8.12
N ARG A 13 8.13 -5.25 8.94
CA ARG A 13 9.36 -6.03 8.76
C ARG A 13 9.22 -6.90 7.52
N MET A 14 9.13 -6.29 6.35
CA MET A 14 9.43 -6.96 5.09
C MET A 14 10.95 -7.06 5.06
N PRO A 15 11.54 -8.28 5.01
CA PRO A 15 12.96 -8.41 4.79
C PRO A 15 13.33 -7.61 3.54
N ARG A 16 14.35 -6.74 3.62
CA ARG A 16 14.83 -5.97 2.47
C ARG A 16 15.34 -6.89 1.34
N ASP A 17 15.55 -8.16 1.64
CA ASP A 17 16.25 -9.15 0.83
C ASP A 17 15.32 -10.09 0.05
N PHE A 18 14.01 -9.80 -0.03
CA PHE A 18 13.15 -10.52 -0.96
C PHE A 18 13.31 -9.92 -2.36
N ASP A 19 14.16 -10.54 -3.18
CA ASP A 19 14.40 -10.21 -4.61
C ASP A 19 13.19 -10.47 -5.53
N VAL A 20 12.03 -10.82 -4.97
CA VAL A 20 10.80 -10.99 -5.75
C VAL A 20 10.20 -9.62 -6.10
N PRO A 21 9.64 -9.45 -7.31
CA PRO A 21 8.84 -8.27 -7.64
C PRO A 21 7.72 -8.08 -6.59
N ALA A 22 7.39 -6.84 -6.24
CA ALA A 22 6.20 -6.55 -5.43
C ALA A 22 5.30 -5.51 -6.08
N LEU A 23 4.01 -5.70 -5.84
CA LEU A 23 2.98 -4.70 -6.04
C LEU A 23 2.52 -4.22 -4.66
N VAL A 24 2.62 -2.91 -4.42
CA VAL A 24 2.13 -2.25 -3.23
C VAL A 24 0.96 -1.37 -3.65
N THR A 25 -0.22 -1.59 -3.07
CA THR A 25 -1.40 -0.79 -3.34
C THR A 25 -1.89 -0.14 -2.06
N GLY A 26 -2.47 1.06 -2.16
CA GLY A 26 -3.01 1.79 -1.02
C GLY A 26 -4.06 2.80 -1.44
N SER A 27 -4.80 3.34 -0.48
CA SER A 27 -5.83 4.34 -0.77
C SER A 27 -5.63 5.64 -0.02
N ALA A 28 -5.93 6.77 -0.68
CA ALA A 28 -5.89 8.09 -0.09
C ALA A 28 -6.97 8.29 1.00
N LEU A 29 -8.07 7.54 0.93
CA LEU A 29 -9.17 7.61 1.90
C LEU A 29 -9.12 6.49 2.95
N ASP A 30 -8.04 5.69 3.00
CA ASP A 30 -7.88 4.69 4.06
C ASP A 30 -7.68 5.38 5.42
N PRO A 31 -8.63 5.25 6.37
CA PRO A 31 -8.54 5.89 7.69
C PRO A 31 -7.61 5.13 8.65
N VAL A 32 -7.22 3.91 8.33
CA VAL A 32 -6.40 3.01 9.16
C VAL A 32 -4.94 3.07 8.72
N THR A 33 -4.69 2.98 7.42
CA THR A 33 -3.33 2.94 6.86
C THR A 33 -3.07 4.14 5.97
N TRP A 34 -2.22 5.04 6.43
CA TRP A 34 -1.96 6.27 5.69
C TRP A 34 -1.15 6.03 4.41
N ILE A 35 -1.62 6.61 3.30
CA ILE A 35 -1.01 6.43 1.98
C ILE A 35 0.48 6.82 1.92
N PHE A 36 0.93 7.77 2.73
CA PHE A 36 2.35 8.14 2.77
C PHE A 36 3.22 7.01 3.33
N ALA A 37 2.73 6.25 4.32
CA ALA A 37 3.45 5.11 4.89
C ALA A 37 3.52 3.96 3.88
N ILE A 38 2.43 3.73 3.13
CA ILE A 38 2.41 2.76 2.03
C ILE A 38 3.43 3.14 0.94
N ARG A 39 3.47 4.41 0.56
CA ARG A 39 4.43 4.92 -0.43
C ARG A 39 5.88 4.79 0.04
N GLU A 40 6.14 5.05 1.32
CA GLU A 40 7.46 4.85 1.92
C GLU A 40 7.89 3.38 1.84
N MET A 41 6.99 2.43 2.17
CA MET A 41 7.25 1.00 2.03
C MET A 41 7.62 0.61 0.60
N ALA A 42 6.89 1.13 -0.40
CA ALA A 42 7.20 0.87 -1.80
C ALA A 42 8.59 1.41 -2.20
N GLY A 43 8.97 2.58 -1.68
CA GLY A 43 10.29 3.19 -1.94
C GLY A 43 11.47 2.43 -1.32
N CYS A 44 11.23 1.54 -0.36
CA CYS A 44 12.28 0.73 0.25
C CYS A 44 12.66 -0.52 -0.58
N LYS A 45 11.99 -0.80 -1.71
CA LYS A 45 12.18 -2.02 -2.49
C LYS A 45 12.58 -1.70 -3.94
N ARG A 46 13.58 -2.44 -4.44
CA ARG A 46 14.20 -2.19 -5.76
C ARG A 46 13.26 -2.48 -6.93
N ASP A 47 12.49 -3.57 -6.86
CA ASP A 47 11.52 -3.97 -7.87
C ASP A 47 10.12 -3.93 -7.27
N CYS A 48 9.57 -2.72 -7.22
CA CYS A 48 8.29 -2.45 -6.59
C CYS A 48 7.46 -1.49 -7.45
N ARG A 49 6.24 -1.91 -7.77
CA ARG A 49 5.21 -1.05 -8.35
C ARG A 49 4.33 -0.52 -7.21
N PHE A 50 4.01 0.77 -7.24
CA PHE A 50 3.06 1.40 -6.32
C PHE A 50 1.82 1.88 -7.05
N GLU A 51 0.63 1.56 -6.53
CA GLU A 51 -0.64 2.07 -7.05
C GLU A 51 -1.49 2.69 -5.94
N ALA A 52 -1.94 3.91 -6.20
CA ALA A 52 -2.81 4.65 -5.31
C ALA A 52 -4.25 4.64 -5.87
N CYS A 53 -5.20 4.24 -5.04
CA CYS A 53 -6.61 4.43 -5.29
C CYS A 53 -7.07 5.76 -4.65
N ALA A 54 -7.87 6.54 -5.38
CA ALA A 54 -8.28 7.87 -4.95
C ALA A 54 -9.60 7.85 -4.16
N ASP A 55 -10.42 6.81 -4.33
CA ASP A 55 -11.84 6.79 -4.01
C ASP A 55 -12.28 5.58 -3.15
N ALA A 56 -11.33 4.86 -2.53
CA ALA A 56 -11.63 3.68 -1.72
C ALA A 56 -11.21 3.79 -0.25
N GLY A 57 -11.87 3.09 0.67
CA GLY A 57 -11.46 3.03 2.08
C GLY A 57 -10.39 1.97 2.36
N HIS A 58 -10.28 1.54 3.62
CA HIS A 58 -9.39 0.44 4.03
C HIS A 58 -9.65 -0.88 3.28
N GLY A 59 -10.89 -1.08 2.80
CA GLY A 59 -11.30 -2.24 2.01
C GLY A 59 -10.95 -2.17 0.51
N VAL A 60 -10.07 -1.27 0.08
CA VAL A 60 -9.76 -1.01 -1.34
C VAL A 60 -9.51 -2.27 -2.19
N HIS A 61 -8.84 -3.28 -1.64
CA HIS A 61 -8.54 -4.52 -2.38
C HIS A 61 -9.77 -5.42 -2.60
N ARG A 62 -10.86 -5.22 -1.85
CA ARG A 62 -12.14 -5.91 -2.01
C ARG A 62 -13.15 -5.06 -2.77
N ASP A 63 -13.14 -3.76 -2.50
CA ASP A 63 -14.21 -2.84 -2.90
C ASP A 63 -13.92 -2.16 -4.26
N THR A 64 -12.71 -2.28 -4.79
CA THR A 64 -12.29 -1.66 -6.05
C THR A 64 -11.86 -2.72 -7.07
N GLU A 65 -12.73 -2.98 -8.06
CA GLU A 65 -12.51 -4.01 -9.10
C GLU A 65 -11.22 -3.78 -9.90
N ASP A 66 -10.85 -2.52 -10.15
CA ASP A 66 -9.62 -2.17 -10.86
C ASP A 66 -8.36 -2.57 -10.09
N VAL A 67 -8.37 -2.41 -8.76
CA VAL A 67 -7.26 -2.82 -7.89
C VAL A 67 -7.15 -4.34 -7.85
N PHE A 68 -8.29 -5.03 -7.81
CA PHE A 68 -8.32 -6.49 -7.89
C PHE A 68 -7.82 -7.00 -9.25
N THR A 69 -8.20 -6.34 -10.34
CA THR A 69 -7.73 -6.65 -11.70
C THR A 69 -6.23 -6.42 -11.86
N GLY A 70 -5.72 -5.30 -11.33
CA GLY A 70 -4.29 -5.00 -11.29
C GLY A 70 -3.50 -6.03 -10.48
N LEU A 71 -4.03 -6.45 -9.33
CA LEU A 71 -3.45 -7.52 -8.52
C LEU A 71 -3.42 -8.86 -9.28
N ALA A 72 -4.52 -9.24 -9.92
CA ALA A 72 -4.59 -10.46 -10.71
C ALA A 72 -3.54 -10.46 -11.83
N ALA A 73 -3.46 -9.37 -12.61
CA ALA A 73 -2.48 -9.22 -13.69
C ALA A 73 -1.02 -9.28 -13.20
N PHE A 74 -0.75 -8.82 -11.98
CA PHE A 74 0.58 -8.88 -11.37
C PHE A 74 0.99 -10.28 -10.91
N ILE A 75 0.03 -11.16 -10.60
CA ILE A 75 0.32 -12.54 -10.13
C ILE A 75 0.53 -13.50 -11.31
N THR A 76 -0.09 -13.26 -12.47
CA THR A 76 -0.03 -14.15 -13.64
C THR A 76 1.21 -13.98 -14.53
N VAL A 77 2.23 -13.25 -14.08
CA VAL A 77 3.46 -12.92 -14.84
C VAL A 77 4.50 -14.03 -14.74
#